data_AF-A0A060W1Y0-F1
#
_entry.id   AF-A0A060W1Y0-F1
#
_cell.length_a   1.000
_cell.length_b   1.000
_cell.length_c   1.000
_cell.angle_alpha   90.00
_cell.angle_beta   90.00
_cell.angle_gamma   90.00
#
_symmetry.space_group_name_H-M   'P 1'
#
loop_
_entity.id
_entity.type
_entity.pdbx_description
1 polymer ?
#
loop_
_entity_poly.entity_id
_entity_poly.type
_entity_poly.pdbx_seq_one_letter_code
_entity_poly.pdbx_strand_id
1 'polypeptide(L)'
;MAARSFTLSGASGGLIRSRVLFPCSITSKIRQTDHLERTAFNYRQDHVYPARVCGIKDESETVKRLRLAVHPDFTFRAGQWVDFFIPGMEKVGGFSVCSSPGLLQREGVIELAVKYTEHPPRTLDTHQVHYGLPCSDACGRTHELLFKKTIIDVCKEFPEKFSCDFHITAQTADIDQELQPSMNHGRLSEGELRRHVDPNTMLCYLCGPPPMIESVVQTLLSLGLSQDRILFEKWW
;
A
#
# COMPACT_ATOMS: atom_id res chain seq x y z
N MET A 1 14.61 6.77 -9.65
CA MET A 1 13.84 6.16 -8.54
C MET A 1 14.76 5.96 -7.35
N ALA A 2 14.23 6.12 -6.13
CA ALA A 2 14.90 5.82 -4.86
C ALA A 2 13.95 5.01 -3.96
N ALA A 3 14.40 3.86 -3.40
CA ALA A 3 13.55 2.96 -2.61
C ALA A 3 13.52 3.32 -1.11
N ARG A 4 12.40 3.03 -0.43
CA ARG A 4 12.07 3.54 0.93
C ARG A 4 11.41 2.50 1.82
N SER A 5 11.52 2.63 3.15
CA SER A 5 11.07 1.62 4.12
C SER A 5 10.07 2.17 5.16
N PHE A 6 9.41 1.26 5.88
CA PHE A 6 8.46 1.56 6.96
C PHE A 6 9.12 2.33 8.11
N THR A 7 8.34 3.18 8.78
CA THR A 7 8.76 3.87 10.01
C THR A 7 8.33 3.07 11.24
N LEU A 8 9.27 2.80 12.16
CA LEU A 8 8.96 2.47 13.55
C LEU A 8 8.73 3.77 14.34
N SER A 9 7.58 3.91 14.98
CA SER A 9 7.38 4.96 15.98
C SER A 9 8.01 4.51 17.30
N GLY A 10 9.17 5.06 17.66
CA GLY A 10 9.82 4.88 18.94
C GLY A 10 10.37 6.22 19.44
N ALA A 11 9.90 6.67 20.60
CA ALA A 11 10.21 7.96 21.21
C ALA A 11 11.63 8.03 21.79
N SER A 12 12.33 9.16 21.61
CA SER A 12 13.24 9.72 22.65
C SER A 12 13.69 11.16 22.34
N GLY A 13 13.26 12.09 23.20
CA GLY A 13 14.01 13.19 23.83
C GLY A 13 14.92 14.11 23.00
N GLY A 14 14.50 15.36 22.84
CA GLY A 14 15.38 16.49 22.53
C GLY A 14 14.65 17.83 22.62
N LEU A 15 14.83 18.56 23.73
CA LEU A 15 14.34 19.92 23.93
C LEU A 15 15.00 20.89 22.93
N ILE A 16 14.22 21.60 22.12
CA ILE A 16 14.56 22.97 21.70
C ILE A 16 13.30 23.84 21.76
N ARG A 17 13.33 24.81 22.68
CA ARG A 17 12.39 25.94 22.76
C ARG A 17 12.61 26.87 21.57
N SER A 18 11.55 27.25 20.89
CA SER A 18 11.47 28.57 20.24
C SER A 18 10.07 29.15 20.41
N ARG A 19 10.03 30.34 21.01
CA ARG A 19 8.82 31.16 21.15
C ARG A 19 8.54 31.81 19.80
N VAL A 20 7.35 31.62 19.25
CA VAL A 20 6.80 32.53 18.24
C VAL A 20 5.32 32.79 18.55
N LEU A 21 5.00 34.07 18.61
CA LEU A 21 3.72 34.66 18.99
C LEU A 21 2.66 34.43 17.90
N PHE A 22 1.43 34.11 18.31
CA PHE A 22 0.25 34.12 17.45
C PHE A 22 -0.18 35.55 17.13
N PRO A 23 -0.68 35.80 15.90
CA PRO A 23 -2.05 36.31 15.84
C PRO A 23 -2.93 35.71 14.73
N CYS A 24 -4.18 35.49 15.12
CA CYS A 24 -5.45 35.56 14.38
C CYS A 24 -5.68 34.69 13.11
N SER A 25 -6.64 33.78 13.28
CA SER A 25 -7.56 33.12 12.34
C SER A 25 -7.47 33.49 10.85
N ILE A 26 -6.92 32.56 10.06
CA ILE A 26 -7.19 32.44 8.63
C ILE A 26 -7.70 31.02 8.41
N THR A 27 -8.88 30.90 7.80
CA THR A 27 -9.51 29.65 7.38
C THR A 27 -8.54 28.83 6.54
N SER A 28 -7.97 27.77 7.12
CA SER A 28 -7.03 26.89 6.44
C SER A 28 -7.78 26.00 5.47
N LYS A 29 -7.90 26.43 4.21
CA LYS A 29 -7.91 25.46 3.11
C LYS A 29 -6.64 24.64 3.30
N ILE A 30 -6.78 23.35 3.59
CA ILE A 30 -5.66 22.42 3.80
C ILE A 30 -4.77 22.57 2.56
N ARG A 31 -3.65 23.30 2.70
CA ARG A 31 -2.57 23.25 1.73
C ARG A 31 -2.10 21.82 1.82
N GLN A 32 -2.55 21.00 0.87
CA GLN A 32 -1.95 19.71 0.71
C GLN A 32 -0.43 19.99 0.55
N THR A 33 0.41 19.27 1.27
CA THR A 33 1.87 19.39 1.29
C THR A 33 2.50 18.53 0.20
N ASP A 34 3.63 18.95 -0.36
CA ASP A 34 4.26 18.21 -1.46
C ASP A 34 4.70 16.80 -1.00
N HIS A 35 4.74 15.81 -1.91
CA HIS A 35 5.08 14.43 -1.56
C HIS A 35 6.43 14.33 -0.82
N LEU A 36 7.41 15.13 -1.26
CA LEU A 36 8.74 15.15 -0.65
C LEU A 36 8.70 15.73 0.77
N GLU A 37 7.89 16.76 1.00
CA GLU A 37 7.68 17.36 2.33
C GLU A 37 7.02 16.36 3.28
N ARG A 38 5.99 15.66 2.80
CA ARG A 38 5.23 14.68 3.59
C ARG A 38 6.07 13.46 3.98
N THR A 39 6.96 13.04 3.09
CA THR A 39 7.88 11.90 3.32
C THR A 39 9.25 12.32 3.83
N ALA A 40 9.46 13.58 4.24
CA ALA A 40 10.78 14.09 4.55
C ALA A 40 11.53 13.24 5.59
N PHE A 41 10.81 12.74 6.60
CA PHE A 41 11.36 11.92 7.68
C PHE A 41 11.50 10.42 7.34
N ASN A 42 11.01 9.98 6.18
CA ASN A 42 11.19 8.61 5.72
C ASN A 42 12.60 8.44 5.14
N TYR A 43 13.28 7.37 5.55
CA TYR A 43 14.56 6.99 4.98
C TYR A 43 14.48 6.89 3.45
N ARG A 44 15.47 7.47 2.78
CA ARG A 44 15.67 7.40 1.32
C ARG A 44 17.03 6.79 1.07
N GLN A 45 17.11 5.87 0.11
CA GLN A 45 18.41 5.59 -0.50
C GLN A 45 18.90 6.86 -1.21
N ASP A 46 20.17 7.22 -1.03
CA ASP A 46 20.75 8.47 -1.54
C ASP A 46 20.90 8.52 -3.08
N HIS A 47 20.52 7.45 -3.79
CA HIS A 47 20.77 7.29 -5.21
C HIS A 47 19.46 7.37 -6.01
N VAL A 48 19.50 8.13 -7.11
CA VAL A 48 18.42 8.18 -8.10
C VAL A 48 18.83 7.37 -9.32
N TYR A 49 18.10 6.29 -9.56
CA TYR A 49 18.38 5.42 -10.71
C TYR A 49 17.46 5.74 -11.90
N PRO A 50 17.97 5.78 -13.14
CA PRO A 50 17.13 5.83 -14.32
C PRO A 50 16.33 4.54 -14.45
N ALA A 51 15.13 4.65 -15.03
CA ALA A 51 14.31 3.51 -15.37
C ALA A 51 13.57 3.76 -16.67
N ARG A 52 13.29 2.68 -17.41
CA ARG A 52 12.58 2.73 -18.68
C ARG A 52 11.32 1.91 -18.59
N VAL A 53 10.20 2.50 -18.97
CA VAL A 53 8.95 1.75 -19.16
C VAL A 53 9.15 0.74 -20.29
N CYS A 54 9.04 -0.54 -19.96
CA CYS A 54 9.20 -1.64 -20.91
C CYS A 54 7.92 -2.49 -21.05
N GLY A 55 6.86 -2.17 -20.30
CA GLY A 55 5.55 -2.78 -20.46
C GLY A 55 4.48 -1.99 -19.70
N ILE A 56 3.26 -2.01 -20.25
CA ILE A 56 2.06 -1.46 -19.64
C ILE A 56 0.95 -2.49 -19.83
N LYS A 57 0.25 -2.84 -18.76
CA LYS A 57 -0.89 -3.75 -18.79
C LYS A 57 -2.04 -3.13 -18.00
N ASP A 58 -3.26 -3.23 -18.51
CA ASP A 58 -4.45 -2.88 -17.74
C ASP A 58 -4.76 -3.99 -16.72
N GLU A 59 -4.85 -3.62 -15.44
CA GLU A 59 -5.18 -4.53 -14.35
C GLU A 59 -6.64 -4.35 -13.91
N SER A 60 -7.19 -3.14 -14.05
CA SER A 60 -8.62 -2.83 -13.99
C SER A 60 -8.95 -1.62 -14.86
N GLU A 61 -10.21 -1.18 -14.89
CA GLU A 61 -10.62 0.04 -15.61
C GLU A 61 -9.85 1.30 -15.16
N THR A 62 -9.43 1.33 -13.89
CA THR A 62 -8.74 2.48 -13.31
C THR A 62 -7.29 2.21 -12.94
N VAL A 63 -6.79 0.97 -13.04
CA VAL A 63 -5.41 0.62 -12.62
C VAL A 63 -4.61 0.05 -13.77
N LYS A 64 -3.43 0.63 -14.01
CA LYS A 64 -2.43 0.13 -14.96
C LYS A 64 -1.21 -0.42 -14.22
N ARG A 65 -0.76 -1.61 -14.60
CA ARG A 65 0.52 -2.16 -14.19
C ARG A 65 1.64 -1.68 -15.11
N LEU A 66 2.58 -0.92 -14.57
CA LEU A 66 3.79 -0.48 -15.27
C LEU A 66 4.94 -1.43 -14.95
N ARG A 67 5.59 -1.93 -16.01
CA ARG A 67 6.83 -2.71 -15.90
C ARG A 67 8.00 -1.82 -16.28
N LEU A 68 8.96 -1.72 -15.37
CA LEU A 68 10.09 -0.80 -15.46
C LEU A 68 11.40 -1.57 -15.47
N ALA A 69 12.18 -1.44 -16.53
CA ALA A 69 13.58 -1.86 -16.53
C ALA A 69 14.39 -0.84 -15.73
N VAL A 70 15.13 -1.30 -14.73
CA VAL A 70 15.86 -0.44 -13.78
C VAL A 70 17.36 -0.60 -13.92
N HIS A 71 18.11 0.34 -13.35
CA HIS A 71 19.56 0.26 -13.29
C HIS A 71 20.02 -1.00 -12.54
N PRO A 72 21.12 -1.67 -12.95
CA PRO A 72 21.60 -2.91 -12.31
C PRO A 72 21.89 -2.78 -10.81
N ASP A 73 22.33 -1.61 -10.35
CA ASP A 73 22.61 -1.35 -8.93
C ASP A 73 21.35 -1.03 -8.11
N PHE A 74 20.19 -0.90 -8.75
CA PHE A 74 18.94 -0.68 -8.03
C PHE A 74 18.59 -1.91 -7.19
N THR A 75 18.26 -1.70 -5.92
CA THR A 75 17.83 -2.77 -5.02
C THR A 75 16.65 -2.31 -4.17
N PHE A 76 15.77 -3.24 -3.83
CA PHE A 76 14.64 -3.01 -2.94
C PHE A 76 14.25 -4.28 -2.16
N ARG A 77 13.45 -4.11 -1.12
CA ARG A 77 12.80 -5.17 -0.33
C ARG A 77 11.29 -5.12 -0.58
N ALA A 78 10.61 -6.26 -0.43
CA ALA A 78 9.16 -6.29 -0.51
C ALA A 78 8.52 -5.31 0.49
N GLY A 79 7.46 -4.63 0.08
CA GLY A 79 6.79 -3.58 0.86
C GLY A 79 7.48 -2.20 0.80
N GLN A 80 8.55 -2.04 0.00
CA GLN A 80 9.14 -0.72 -0.25
C GLN A 80 8.43 0.02 -1.38
N TRP A 81 8.44 1.35 -1.29
CA TRP A 81 8.01 2.24 -2.37
C TRP A 81 9.17 3.01 -2.97
N VAL A 82 8.94 3.55 -4.17
CA VAL A 82 9.87 4.39 -4.90
C VAL A 82 9.34 5.80 -5.07
N ASP A 83 10.23 6.79 -4.99
CA ASP A 83 9.95 8.11 -5.56
C ASP A 83 10.15 8.07 -7.07
N PHE A 84 9.11 8.46 -7.80
CA PHE A 84 9.08 8.46 -9.25
C PHE A 84 9.16 9.89 -9.78
N PHE A 85 10.24 10.16 -10.51
CA PHE A 85 10.54 11.46 -11.12
C PHE A 85 10.27 11.34 -12.61
N ILE A 86 9.31 12.12 -13.11
CA ILE A 86 8.93 12.11 -14.52
C ILE A 86 9.56 13.32 -15.20
N PRO A 87 10.40 13.14 -16.24
CA PRO A 87 10.96 14.26 -16.98
C PRO A 87 9.86 15.21 -17.49
N GLY A 88 9.99 16.50 -17.20
CA GLY A 88 9.00 17.51 -17.58
C GLY A 88 7.82 17.67 -16.61
N MET A 89 7.78 16.93 -15.50
CA MET A 89 6.80 17.13 -14.43
C MET A 89 7.49 17.63 -13.15
N GLU A 90 6.94 18.68 -12.54
CA GLU A 90 7.47 19.21 -11.27
C GLU A 90 7.14 18.31 -10.08
N LYS A 91 6.01 17.58 -10.13
CA LYS A 91 5.54 16.79 -8.99
C LYS A 91 6.14 15.40 -8.98
N VAL A 92 6.65 15.02 -7.82
CA VAL A 92 7.15 13.67 -7.53
C VAL A 92 6.03 12.85 -6.90
N GLY A 93 5.82 11.63 -7.38
CA GLY A 93 4.88 10.68 -6.78
C GLY A 93 5.61 9.54 -6.09
N GLY A 94 5.08 9.07 -4.97
CA GLY A 94 5.48 7.80 -4.35
C GLY A 94 4.66 6.65 -4.91
N PHE A 95 5.31 5.54 -5.25
CA PHE A 95 4.64 4.36 -5.80
C PHE A 95 5.21 3.10 -5.19
N SER A 96 4.34 2.21 -4.72
CA SER A 96 4.81 0.99 -4.10
C SER A 96 5.08 -0.10 -5.12
N VAL A 97 6.14 -0.86 -4.85
CA VAL A 97 6.59 -1.92 -5.76
C VAL A 97 5.72 -3.14 -5.55
N CYS A 98 4.94 -3.53 -6.57
CA CYS A 98 4.05 -4.68 -6.52
C CYS A 98 4.68 -5.99 -7.04
N SER A 99 5.94 -5.95 -7.48
CA SER A 99 6.73 -7.13 -7.84
C SER A 99 7.62 -7.61 -6.67
N SER A 100 7.94 -8.91 -6.64
CA SER A 100 8.91 -9.44 -5.69
C SER A 100 10.36 -9.06 -6.05
N PRO A 101 11.29 -8.96 -5.08
CA PRO A 101 12.71 -8.77 -5.35
C PRO A 101 13.32 -9.86 -6.25
N GLY A 102 12.71 -11.06 -6.28
CA GLY A 102 13.11 -12.12 -7.20
C GLY A 102 12.88 -11.78 -8.67
N LEU A 103 11.85 -10.99 -9.00
CA LEU A 103 11.64 -10.51 -10.38
C LEU A 103 12.78 -9.59 -10.83
N LEU A 104 13.19 -8.67 -9.96
CA LEU A 104 14.33 -7.79 -10.21
C LEU A 104 15.62 -8.58 -10.44
N GLN A 105 15.90 -9.58 -9.60
CA GLN A 105 17.10 -10.41 -9.73
C GLN A 105 17.15 -11.19 -11.05
N ARG A 106 16.01 -11.71 -11.50
CA ARG A 106 15.96 -12.54 -12.72
C ARG A 106 15.89 -11.73 -14.00
N GLU A 107 15.18 -10.60 -13.98
CA GLU A 107 14.78 -9.90 -15.20
C GLU A 107 15.23 -8.43 -15.24
N GLY A 108 15.81 -7.90 -14.16
CA GLY A 108 16.23 -6.49 -14.10
C GLY A 108 15.06 -5.50 -14.11
N VAL A 109 13.86 -5.96 -13.69
CA VAL A 109 12.63 -5.16 -13.74
C VAL A 109 11.92 -5.10 -12.39
N ILE A 110 11.19 -4.01 -12.18
CA ILE A 110 10.17 -3.90 -11.14
C ILE A 110 8.80 -3.61 -11.75
N GLU A 111 7.73 -3.92 -11.02
CA GLU A 111 6.36 -3.58 -11.40
C GLU A 111 5.74 -2.61 -10.39
N LEU A 112 4.96 -1.65 -10.89
CA LEU A 112 4.15 -0.71 -10.13
C LEU A 112 2.67 -0.85 -10.56
N ALA A 113 1.74 -0.81 -9.61
CA ALA A 113 0.31 -0.76 -9.89
C ALA A 113 -0.20 0.67 -9.71
N VAL A 114 -0.52 1.35 -10.81
CA VAL A 114 -0.82 2.79 -10.84
C VAL A 114 -2.30 3.03 -11.11
N LYS A 115 -2.99 3.61 -10.14
CA LYS A 115 -4.39 4.02 -10.29
C LYS A 115 -4.53 5.40 -10.93
N TYR A 116 -5.42 5.50 -11.90
CA TYR A 116 -5.85 6.76 -12.49
C TYR A 116 -6.78 7.51 -11.54
N THR A 117 -6.52 8.81 -11.36
CA THR A 117 -7.35 9.71 -10.58
C THR A 117 -7.55 11.02 -11.37
N GLU A 118 -8.78 11.54 -11.41
CA GLU A 118 -9.12 12.76 -12.16
C GLU A 118 -8.61 14.06 -11.51
N HIS A 119 -7.91 13.97 -10.37
CA HIS A 119 -7.36 15.11 -9.64
C HIS A 119 -5.84 15.22 -9.82
N PRO A 120 -5.32 16.12 -10.68
CA PRO A 120 -3.89 16.28 -10.89
C PRO A 120 -3.25 17.25 -9.89
N PRO A 121 -1.96 17.05 -9.57
CA PRO A 121 -1.41 15.82 -9.06
C PRO A 121 -1.29 15.91 -7.54
N ARG A 122 -1.94 15.00 -6.83
CA ARG A 122 -1.51 14.63 -5.50
C ARG A 122 -1.95 13.21 -5.21
N THR A 123 -0.97 12.33 -5.35
CA THR A 123 -1.01 10.92 -4.93
C THR A 123 -1.77 10.03 -5.91
N LEU A 124 -0.98 9.29 -6.69
CA LEU A 124 -1.47 8.12 -7.39
C LEU A 124 -1.54 7.00 -6.36
N ASP A 125 -2.75 6.65 -5.94
CA ASP A 125 -2.98 5.58 -4.96
C ASP A 125 -2.58 4.24 -5.60
N THR A 126 -1.48 3.64 -5.15
CA THR A 126 -1.15 2.27 -5.57
C THR A 126 -1.85 1.28 -4.64
N HIS A 127 -2.57 0.34 -5.22
CA HIS A 127 -3.08 -0.83 -4.50
C HIS A 127 -1.94 -1.84 -4.36
N GLN A 128 -1.52 -2.13 -3.13
CA GLN A 128 -0.58 -3.21 -2.84
C GLN A 128 -1.34 -4.40 -2.24
N VAL A 129 -1.10 -5.56 -2.84
CA VAL A 129 -1.50 -6.86 -2.31
C VAL A 129 -0.43 -7.33 -1.34
N HIS A 130 -0.77 -7.52 -0.07
CA HIS A 130 0.12 -8.14 0.91
C HIS A 130 -0.39 -9.54 1.28
N TYR A 131 0.53 -10.50 1.25
CA TYR A 131 0.35 -11.87 1.74
C TYR A 131 0.56 -11.89 3.26
N GLY A 132 -0.44 -12.36 4.02
CA GLY A 132 -0.32 -12.63 5.46
C GLY A 132 -1.39 -12.02 6.37
N LEU A 133 -2.33 -11.25 5.82
CA LEU A 133 -3.56 -10.78 6.48
C LEU A 133 -4.68 -10.69 5.43
N PRO A 134 -5.97 -10.70 5.80
CA PRO A 134 -7.05 -10.52 4.84
C PRO A 134 -6.82 -9.25 4.03
N CYS A 135 -6.60 -9.42 2.72
CA CYS A 135 -6.33 -8.34 1.78
C CYS A 135 -7.65 -7.60 1.57
N SER A 136 -7.95 -6.64 2.45
CA SER A 136 -9.12 -5.78 2.33
C SER A 136 -8.86 -4.69 1.30
N ASP A 137 -8.72 -5.08 0.03
CA ASP A 137 -9.06 -4.15 -1.05
C ASP A 137 -10.55 -3.88 -0.87
N ALA A 138 -10.92 -2.70 -0.36
CA ALA A 138 -12.30 -2.24 -0.33
C ALA A 138 -12.73 -1.95 -1.79
N CYS A 139 -12.93 -3.03 -2.53
CA CYS A 139 -13.24 -3.02 -3.93
C CYS A 139 -14.73 -2.75 -4.10
N GLY A 140 -15.05 -1.83 -4.98
CA GLY A 140 -16.42 -1.54 -5.35
C GLY A 140 -17.02 -2.62 -6.24
N ARG A 141 -16.22 -3.50 -6.88
CA ARG A 141 -16.66 -4.61 -7.76
C ARG A 141 -15.61 -5.74 -7.88
N THR A 142 -16.00 -6.93 -8.33
CA THR A 142 -15.11 -8.10 -8.56
C THR A 142 -14.02 -7.91 -9.62
N HIS A 143 -14.24 -7.04 -10.61
CA HIS A 143 -13.24 -6.73 -11.63
C HIS A 143 -12.22 -5.69 -11.18
N GLU A 144 -12.47 -5.02 -10.06
CA GLU A 144 -11.52 -4.08 -9.47
C GLU A 144 -10.50 -4.81 -8.57
N LEU A 145 -10.76 -6.07 -8.18
CA LEU A 145 -9.82 -6.89 -7.39
C LEU A 145 -8.56 -7.19 -8.21
N LEU A 146 -7.48 -6.49 -7.89
CA LEU A 146 -6.21 -6.62 -8.58
C LEU A 146 -5.52 -7.92 -8.20
N PHE A 147 -4.80 -8.53 -9.14
CA PHE A 147 -3.99 -9.73 -8.91
C PHE A 147 -4.74 -10.95 -8.34
N LYS A 148 -6.08 -10.93 -8.34
CA LYS A 148 -6.93 -11.98 -7.71
C LYS A 148 -6.53 -13.40 -8.11
N LYS A 149 -6.29 -13.61 -9.41
CA LYS A 149 -5.89 -14.92 -9.94
C LYS A 149 -4.56 -15.37 -9.36
N THR A 150 -3.56 -14.50 -9.36
CA THR A 150 -2.23 -14.81 -8.81
C THR A 150 -2.28 -15.14 -7.32
N ILE A 151 -3.07 -14.39 -6.54
CA ILE A 151 -3.24 -14.65 -5.09
C ILE A 151 -3.89 -16.01 -4.86
N ILE A 152 -4.96 -16.30 -5.59
CA ILE A 152 -5.68 -17.56 -5.48
C ILE A 152 -4.80 -18.73 -5.90
N ASP A 153 -4.05 -18.59 -6.98
CA ASP A 153 -3.11 -19.61 -7.44
C ASP A 153 -2.07 -19.92 -6.35
N VAL A 154 -1.55 -18.91 -5.65
CA VAL A 154 -0.63 -19.10 -4.51
C VAL A 154 -1.32 -19.77 -3.32
N CYS A 155 -2.55 -19.38 -2.97
CA CYS A 155 -3.33 -20.04 -1.91
C CYS A 155 -3.63 -21.51 -2.24
N LYS A 156 -3.86 -21.83 -3.52
CA LYS A 156 -4.05 -23.20 -3.99
C LYS A 156 -2.75 -24.00 -4.00
N GLU A 157 -1.63 -23.37 -4.33
CA GLU A 157 -0.31 -24.01 -4.35
C GLU A 157 0.20 -24.32 -2.93
N PHE A 158 -0.13 -23.47 -1.96
CA PHE A 158 0.36 -23.55 -0.58
C PHE A 158 -0.75 -23.34 0.46
N PRO A 159 -1.77 -24.22 0.50
CA PRO A 159 -2.97 -24.03 1.32
C PRO A 159 -2.70 -24.06 2.83
N GLU A 160 -1.65 -24.74 3.27
CA GLU A 160 -1.23 -24.76 4.67
C GLU A 160 -0.46 -23.50 5.12
N LYS A 161 -0.08 -22.63 4.19
CA LYS A 161 0.69 -21.41 4.47
C LYS A 161 -0.06 -20.12 4.16
N PHE A 162 -0.93 -20.14 3.15
CA PHE A 162 -1.63 -18.95 2.68
C PHE A 162 -3.13 -19.19 2.62
N SER A 163 -3.86 -18.35 3.32
CA SER A 163 -5.29 -18.14 3.13
C SER A 163 -5.54 -16.73 2.61
N CYS A 164 -6.65 -16.54 1.92
CA CYS A 164 -7.06 -15.24 1.42
C CYS A 164 -8.57 -15.10 1.52
N ASP A 165 -9.00 -13.95 2.04
CA ASP A 165 -10.38 -13.48 2.04
C ASP A 165 -10.45 -12.15 1.28
N PHE A 166 -11.32 -12.09 0.28
CA PHE A 166 -11.64 -10.89 -0.48
C PHE A 166 -12.92 -10.25 0.07
N HIS A 167 -12.89 -8.93 0.27
CA HIS A 167 -14.05 -8.18 0.74
C HIS A 167 -14.54 -7.21 -0.33
N ILE A 168 -15.83 -7.30 -0.69
CA ILE A 168 -16.42 -6.43 -1.72
C ILE A 168 -17.54 -5.60 -1.09
N THR A 169 -17.40 -4.28 -1.21
CA THR A 169 -18.28 -3.31 -0.52
C THR A 169 -19.48 -2.86 -1.34
N ALA A 170 -19.44 -3.05 -2.65
CA ALA A 170 -20.59 -2.89 -3.53
C ALA A 170 -20.62 -4.10 -4.47
N GLN A 171 -21.66 -4.92 -4.46
CA GLN A 171 -21.87 -5.85 -5.58
C GLN A 171 -23.34 -6.10 -5.82
N THR A 172 -23.71 -6.02 -7.09
CA THR A 172 -25.06 -6.20 -7.64
C THR A 172 -25.10 -7.23 -8.78
N ALA A 173 -24.03 -8.00 -9.04
CA ALA A 173 -23.97 -8.97 -10.14
C ALA A 173 -23.20 -10.26 -9.78
N ASP A 174 -23.47 -11.33 -10.54
CA ASP A 174 -22.99 -12.70 -10.32
C ASP A 174 -21.47 -12.79 -10.09
N ILE A 175 -21.13 -13.45 -9.00
CA ILE A 175 -19.77 -13.74 -8.58
C ILE A 175 -19.28 -14.97 -9.34
N ASP A 176 -18.07 -14.90 -9.89
CA ASP A 176 -17.39 -16.03 -10.52
C ASP A 176 -17.38 -17.23 -9.56
N GLN A 177 -17.88 -18.38 -9.99
CA GLN A 177 -18.18 -19.53 -9.12
C GLN A 177 -16.92 -20.06 -8.42
N GLU A 178 -15.74 -19.82 -9.01
CA GLU A 178 -14.44 -20.18 -8.45
C GLU A 178 -14.00 -19.26 -7.29
N LEU A 179 -14.52 -18.04 -7.19
CA LEU A 179 -14.17 -17.04 -6.19
C LEU A 179 -15.04 -17.08 -4.93
N GLN A 180 -16.22 -17.69 -5.04
CA GLN A 180 -17.23 -17.80 -3.98
C GLN A 180 -16.70 -18.19 -2.59
N PRO A 181 -15.83 -19.21 -2.42
CA PRO A 181 -15.43 -19.66 -1.09
C PRO A 181 -14.56 -18.66 -0.32
N SER A 182 -13.90 -17.73 -1.01
CA SER A 182 -13.01 -16.71 -0.43
C SER A 182 -13.62 -15.31 -0.48
N MET A 183 -14.90 -15.17 -0.83
CA MET A 183 -15.55 -13.88 -1.02
C MET A 183 -16.51 -13.55 0.13
N ASN A 184 -16.24 -12.40 0.76
CA ASN A 184 -17.05 -11.82 1.82
C ASN A 184 -17.68 -10.50 1.34
N HIS A 185 -18.91 -10.24 1.80
CA HIS A 185 -19.63 -9.01 1.47
C HIS A 185 -19.49 -7.97 2.59
N GLY A 186 -19.27 -6.72 2.19
CA GLY A 186 -19.13 -5.60 3.12
C GLY A 186 -17.67 -5.25 3.41
N ARG A 187 -17.48 -4.35 4.37
CA ARG A 187 -16.15 -3.98 4.86
C ARG A 187 -15.65 -5.03 5.84
N LEU A 188 -14.32 -5.14 5.96
CA LEU A 188 -13.67 -5.99 6.96
C LEU A 188 -14.23 -5.71 8.35
N SER A 189 -14.87 -6.73 8.93
CA SER A 189 -15.55 -6.65 10.22
C SER A 189 -14.67 -7.14 11.36
N GLU A 190 -15.00 -6.73 12.59
CA GLU A 190 -14.33 -7.24 13.79
C GLU A 190 -14.47 -8.76 13.93
N GLY A 191 -15.63 -9.33 13.55
CA GLY A 191 -15.85 -10.77 13.59
C GLY A 191 -14.94 -11.55 12.63
N GLU A 192 -14.56 -10.96 11.51
CA GLU A 192 -13.61 -11.55 10.55
C GLU A 192 -12.18 -11.47 11.07
N LEU A 193 -11.79 -10.32 11.64
CA LEU A 193 -10.48 -10.16 12.26
C LEU A 193 -10.31 -11.15 13.43
N ARG A 194 -11.33 -11.30 14.29
CA ARG A 194 -11.32 -12.27 15.40
C ARG A 194 -11.08 -13.72 14.96
N ARG A 195 -11.52 -14.11 13.77
CA ARG A 195 -11.36 -15.48 13.25
C ARG A 195 -9.96 -15.78 12.76
N HIS A 196 -9.22 -14.76 12.32
CA HIS A 196 -7.95 -14.94 11.61
C HIS A 196 -6.75 -14.42 12.39
N VAL A 197 -6.98 -13.60 13.42
CA VAL A 197 -5.92 -12.91 14.14
C VAL A 197 -5.63 -13.60 15.47
N ASP A 198 -4.41 -14.11 15.61
CA ASP A 198 -3.85 -14.53 16.90
C ASP A 198 -2.98 -13.40 17.49
N PRO A 199 -3.42 -12.73 18.58
CA PRO A 199 -2.70 -11.63 19.21
C PRO A 199 -1.28 -11.96 19.68
N ASN A 200 -1.02 -13.23 19.97
CA ASN A 200 0.24 -13.67 20.55
C ASN A 200 1.28 -14.05 19.49
N THR A 201 0.87 -14.33 18.26
CA THR A 201 1.78 -14.86 17.23
C THR A 201 1.78 -14.06 15.92
N MET A 202 0.75 -13.26 15.66
CA MET A 202 0.61 -12.58 14.37
C MET A 202 1.34 -11.23 14.28
N LEU A 203 1.96 -10.98 13.13
CA LEU A 203 2.48 -9.68 12.74
C LEU A 203 1.59 -9.13 11.61
N CYS A 204 1.06 -7.93 11.81
CA CYS A 204 0.04 -7.35 10.95
C CYS A 204 0.60 -6.23 10.08
N TYR A 205 0.41 -6.33 8.76
CA TYR A 205 0.74 -5.28 7.78
C TYR A 205 -0.54 -4.71 7.16
N LEU A 206 -0.72 -3.40 7.25
CA LEU A 206 -1.90 -2.70 6.73
C LEU A 206 -1.50 -1.65 5.68
N CYS A 207 -2.26 -1.57 4.59
CA CYS A 207 -2.05 -0.57 3.55
C CYS A 207 -3.42 -0.18 2.98
N GLY A 208 -3.69 1.12 2.85
CA GLY A 208 -4.94 1.60 2.26
C GLY A 208 -5.33 2.99 2.76
N PRO A 209 -6.59 3.41 2.52
CA PRO A 209 -7.07 4.73 2.93
C PRO A 209 -6.96 4.95 4.44
N PRO A 210 -6.61 6.17 4.92
CA PRO A 210 -6.46 6.43 6.35
C PRO A 210 -7.64 5.99 7.22
N PRO A 211 -8.92 6.21 6.85
CA PRO A 211 -10.05 5.74 7.65
C PRO A 211 -10.11 4.21 7.81
N MET A 212 -9.66 3.47 6.79
CA MET A 212 -9.60 2.01 6.85
C MET A 212 -8.51 1.56 7.82
N ILE A 213 -7.30 2.12 7.69
CA ILE A 213 -6.17 1.80 8.57
C ILE A 213 -6.55 2.10 10.02
N GLU A 214 -7.09 3.28 10.30
CA GLU A 214 -7.47 3.70 11.65
C GLU A 214 -8.49 2.74 12.27
N SER A 215 -9.53 2.36 11.52
CA SER A 215 -10.54 1.40 11.97
C SER A 215 -9.94 0.03 12.28
N VAL A 216 -9.11 -0.51 11.39
CA VAL A 216 -8.53 -1.86 11.56
C VAL A 216 -7.53 -1.88 12.70
N VAL A 217 -6.68 -0.84 12.83
CA VAL A 217 -5.74 -0.71 13.96
C VAL A 217 -6.48 -0.71 15.29
N GLN A 218 -7.57 0.06 15.42
CA GLN A 218 -8.37 0.08 16.64
C GLN A 218 -8.92 -1.30 16.99
N THR A 219 -9.42 -2.04 16.00
CA THR A 219 -9.90 -3.40 16.21
C THR A 219 -8.77 -4.36 16.59
N LEU A 220 -7.61 -4.33 15.92
CA LEU A 220 -6.49 -5.21 16.28
C LEU A 220 -5.99 -4.97 17.71
N LEU A 221 -5.93 -3.71 18.13
CA LEU A 221 -5.57 -3.35 19.51
C LEU A 221 -6.63 -3.83 20.51
N SER A 222 -7.92 -3.72 20.20
CA SER A 222 -8.99 -4.22 21.09
C SER A 222 -9.01 -5.75 21.21
N LEU A 223 -8.48 -6.46 20.20
CA LEU A 223 -8.24 -7.90 20.25
C LEU A 223 -6.98 -8.30 21.02
N GLY A 224 -6.16 -7.33 21.43
CA GLY A 224 -4.98 -7.54 22.26
C GLY A 224 -3.66 -7.64 21.49
N LEU A 225 -3.62 -7.30 20.19
CA LEU A 225 -2.33 -7.16 19.51
C LEU A 225 -1.55 -5.98 20.10
N SER A 226 -0.26 -6.19 20.29
CA SER A 226 0.63 -5.11 20.67
C SER A 226 0.89 -4.16 19.49
N GLN A 227 1.04 -2.87 19.79
CA GLN A 227 1.21 -1.81 18.78
C GLN A 227 2.45 -2.01 17.89
N ASP A 228 3.54 -2.57 18.43
CA ASP A 228 4.78 -2.88 17.71
C ASP A 228 4.62 -4.00 16.66
N ARG A 229 3.50 -4.72 16.72
CA ARG A 229 3.14 -5.79 15.78
C ARG A 229 2.13 -5.35 14.72
N ILE A 230 1.80 -4.07 14.69
CA ILE A 230 0.89 -3.48 13.69
C ILE A 230 1.69 -2.46 12.88
N LEU A 231 2.09 -2.90 11.69
CA LEU A 231 2.85 -2.12 10.72
C LEU A 231 1.90 -1.61 9.65
N PHE A 232 2.06 -0.36 9.23
CA PHE A 232 1.20 0.19 8.19
C PHE A 232 1.92 1.19 7.28
N GLU A 233 1.40 1.29 6.05
CA GLU A 233 1.78 2.30 5.07
C GLU A 233 0.65 3.30 4.91
N LYS A 234 0.92 4.59 5.14
CA LYS A 234 -0.07 5.66 4.98
C LYS A 234 0.11 6.35 3.64
N TRP A 235 -0.99 6.54 2.92
CA TRP A 235 -1.11 7.33 1.70
C TRP A 235 -1.74 8.69 2.05
N TRP A 236 -1.22 9.80 1.50
CA TRP A 236 -1.59 11.19 1.88
C TRP A 236 -1.95 12.08 0.70
#